data_AF-A0A6A5FA59-F1
#
_entry.id   AF-A0A6A5FA59-F1
#
_cell.length_a   1.000
_cell.length_b   1.000
_cell.length_c   1.000
_cell.angle_alpha   90.00
_cell.angle_beta   90.00
_cell.angle_gamma   90.00
#
_symmetry.space_group_name_H-M   'P 1'
#
loop_
_entity.id
_entity.type
_entity.pdbx_description
1 polymer ?
#
loop_
_entity_poly.entity_id
_entity_poly.type
_entity_poly.pdbx_seq_one_letter_code
_entity_poly.pdbx_strand_id
1 'polypeptide(L)'
;MADPELQRQEELLQQAESFRYNAHTMINDMELMSTRNTSWLVDEVLHSIFFLGKINKPPFTPKQILSDDVEVISHFKNKYPRPFDLYSSKEPRSIPVPRRGPFSCFLDMVVHLTGQDNKEEIIQELQQFIGTLKGSVNEKPLVSRTICVSQSRSPGSVRYYGVSMSANAARRKKVLIGASCLRKWDSYVADAVMTFYPERGTEGFARKTYFDGTIQVPEQHVRCETFDLYNGEVKPPCKSCHELFGLTGHTGRVNPYGNCAEAESLSNLFQGDKAVRRKVLPPPGGDRARAERTVNDTVRSLVRSFKAFNKWTGGEGGFYTPQ
;
A
#
# COMPACT_ATOMS: atom_id res chain seq x y z
N MET A 1 30.90 17.14 21.55
CA MET A 1 29.52 17.12 21.02
C MET A 1 29.64 16.78 19.54
N ALA A 2 28.96 15.73 19.08
CA ALA A 2 28.97 15.37 17.66
C ALA A 2 28.26 16.48 16.85
N ASP A 3 28.74 16.72 15.63
CA ASP A 3 28.13 17.67 14.70
C ASP A 3 26.69 17.21 14.34
N PRO A 4 25.66 18.03 14.58
CA PRO A 4 24.27 17.70 14.25
C PRO A 4 24.05 17.29 12.80
N GLU A 5 24.84 17.80 11.85
CA GLU A 5 24.71 17.41 10.44
C GLU A 5 25.27 16.00 10.19
N LEU A 6 26.33 15.61 10.91
CA LEU A 6 26.91 14.27 10.80
C LEU A 6 25.95 13.21 11.35
N GLN A 7 25.32 13.48 12.50
CA GLN A 7 24.30 12.60 13.08
C GLN A 7 23.12 12.40 12.12
N ARG A 8 22.64 13.48 11.50
CA ARG A 8 21.55 13.41 10.52
C ARG A 8 21.92 12.57 9.30
N GLN A 9 23.15 12.66 8.81
CA GLN A 9 23.63 11.85 7.70
C GLN A 9 23.73 10.37 8.08
N GLU A 10 24.23 10.07 9.27
CA GLU A 10 24.30 8.70 9.79
C GLU A 10 22.91 8.06 9.93
N GLU A 11 21.94 8.79 10.49
CA GLU A 11 20.54 8.33 10.58
C GLU A 11 19.94 8.03 9.20
N LEU A 12 20.17 8.90 8.21
CA LEU A 12 19.70 8.70 6.85
C LEU A 12 20.31 7.46 6.20
N LEU A 13 21.60 7.20 6.42
CA LEU A 13 22.29 6.00 5.92
C LEU A 13 21.76 4.73 6.60
N GLN A 14 21.55 4.77 7.92
CA GLN A 14 20.97 3.64 8.66
C GLN A 14 19.54 3.32 8.20
N GLN A 15 18.71 4.33 7.95
CA GLN A 15 17.36 4.16 7.40
C GLN A 15 17.40 3.58 5.98
N ALA A 16 18.35 4.02 5.15
CA ALA A 16 18.51 3.49 3.80
C ALA A 16 18.99 2.03 3.78
N GLU A 17 19.95 1.67 4.63
CA GLU A 17 20.36 0.27 4.78
C GLU A 17 19.25 -0.61 5.34
N SER A 18 18.43 -0.10 6.27
CA SER A 18 17.23 -0.80 6.74
C SER A 18 16.23 -1.02 5.61
N PHE A 19 16.03 -0.04 4.72
CA PHE A 19 15.19 -0.20 3.54
C PHE A 19 15.73 -1.28 2.61
N ARG A 20 17.03 -1.23 2.28
CA ARG A 20 17.68 -2.20 1.38
C ARG A 20 17.57 -3.62 1.92
N TYR A 21 17.89 -3.80 3.20
CA TYR A 21 17.78 -5.10 3.88
C TYR A 21 16.34 -5.61 3.88
N ASN A 22 15.37 -4.78 4.27
CA ASN A 22 13.97 -5.22 4.33
C ASN A 22 13.41 -5.55 2.95
N ALA A 23 13.80 -4.79 1.92
CA ALA A 23 13.43 -5.05 0.54
C ALA A 23 13.98 -6.40 0.06
N HIS A 24 15.26 -6.68 0.31
CA HIS A 24 15.90 -7.95 -0.01
C HIS A 24 15.18 -9.13 0.66
N THR A 25 14.97 -9.05 1.98
CA THR A 25 14.32 -10.11 2.75
C THR A 25 12.90 -10.38 2.25
N MET A 26 12.10 -9.33 2.02
CA MET A 26 10.74 -9.48 1.49
C MET A 26 10.70 -10.16 0.13
N ILE A 27 11.60 -9.78 -0.79
CA ILE A 27 11.64 -10.35 -2.13
C ILE A 27 12.00 -11.84 -2.07
N ASN A 28 13.02 -12.20 -1.29
CA ASN A 28 13.45 -13.60 -1.20
C ASN A 28 12.39 -14.46 -0.52
N ASP A 29 11.79 -14.00 0.57
CA ASP A 29 10.71 -14.75 1.23
C ASP A 29 9.52 -14.95 0.28
N MET A 30 9.09 -13.91 -0.44
CA MET A 30 8.02 -14.05 -1.43
C MET A 30 8.39 -14.95 -2.60
N GLU A 31 9.64 -14.95 -3.07
CA GLU A 31 10.10 -15.84 -4.13
C GLU A 31 10.16 -17.30 -3.67
N LEU A 32 10.58 -17.55 -2.42
CA LEU A 32 10.58 -18.89 -1.81
C LEU A 32 9.15 -19.44 -1.61
N MET A 33 8.23 -18.58 -1.22
CA MET A 33 6.79 -18.88 -1.10
C MET A 33 6.06 -18.98 -2.44
N SER A 34 6.66 -18.46 -3.52
CA SER A 34 6.00 -18.30 -4.81
C SER A 34 5.67 -19.64 -5.46
N THR A 35 4.42 -19.77 -5.90
CA THR A 35 3.94 -20.86 -6.73
C THR A 35 3.56 -20.32 -8.12
N ARG A 36 3.20 -21.19 -9.06
CA ARG A 36 2.69 -20.76 -10.37
C ARG A 36 1.49 -19.81 -10.26
N ASN A 37 0.64 -19.98 -9.23
CA ASN A 37 -0.58 -19.18 -9.06
C ASN A 37 -0.35 -17.85 -8.31
N THR A 38 0.81 -17.70 -7.66
CA THR A 38 1.16 -16.51 -6.87
C THR A 38 2.36 -15.75 -7.43
N SER A 39 2.98 -16.23 -8.52
CA SER A 39 4.14 -15.61 -9.18
C SER A 39 3.91 -14.13 -9.53
N TRP A 40 2.70 -13.75 -9.92
CA TRP A 40 2.33 -12.36 -10.22
C TRP A 40 2.45 -11.42 -9.00
N LEU A 41 2.36 -11.94 -7.77
CA LEU A 41 2.58 -11.16 -6.54
C LEU A 41 4.06 -10.81 -6.37
N VAL A 42 4.97 -11.70 -6.79
CA VAL A 42 6.41 -11.42 -6.79
C VAL A 42 6.75 -10.38 -7.86
N ASP A 43 6.15 -10.50 -9.04
CA ASP A 43 6.25 -9.47 -10.08
C ASP A 43 5.78 -8.09 -9.59
N GLU A 44 4.62 -8.03 -8.90
CA GLU A 44 4.09 -6.79 -8.34
C GLU A 44 4.96 -6.22 -7.21
N VAL A 45 5.46 -7.06 -6.29
CA VAL A 45 6.29 -6.61 -5.17
C VAL A 45 7.64 -6.08 -5.66
N LEU A 46 8.25 -6.73 -6.66
CA LEU A 46 9.50 -6.28 -7.28
C LEU A 46 9.34 -4.87 -7.86
N HIS A 47 8.29 -4.65 -8.66
CA HIS A 47 8.05 -3.33 -9.25
C HIS A 47 7.80 -2.26 -8.17
N SER A 48 7.01 -2.57 -7.15
CA SER A 48 6.72 -1.64 -6.05
C SER A 48 7.98 -1.29 -5.24
N ILE A 49 8.82 -2.27 -4.95
CA ILE A 49 10.11 -2.07 -4.26
C ILE A 49 11.08 -1.28 -5.14
N PHE A 50 11.22 -1.59 -6.42
CA PHE A 50 12.11 -0.88 -7.34
C PHE A 50 11.69 0.58 -7.52
N PHE A 51 10.38 0.84 -7.62
CA PHE A 51 9.84 2.19 -7.63
C PHE A 51 10.23 2.96 -6.36
N LEU A 52 10.00 2.37 -5.18
CA LEU A 52 10.30 2.99 -3.88
C LEU A 52 11.81 3.16 -3.66
N GLY A 53 12.63 2.21 -4.10
CA GLY A 53 14.08 2.23 -4.04
C GLY A 53 14.66 3.35 -4.89
N LYS A 54 14.11 3.57 -6.09
CA LYS A 54 14.53 4.66 -6.99
C LYS A 54 14.27 6.06 -6.41
N ILE A 55 13.21 6.22 -5.62
CA ILE A 55 12.88 7.47 -4.91
C ILE A 55 13.35 7.49 -3.45
N ASN A 56 14.16 6.50 -3.05
CA ASN A 56 14.78 6.49 -1.74
C ASN A 56 15.92 7.52 -1.65
N LYS A 57 16.37 7.80 -0.43
CA LYS A 57 17.49 8.71 -0.16
C LYS A 57 18.47 8.02 0.81
N PRO A 58 19.66 7.60 0.34
CA PRO A 58 20.06 7.45 -1.07
C PRO A 58 19.18 6.48 -1.88
N PRO A 59 19.12 6.61 -3.21
CA PRO A 59 18.39 5.69 -4.08
C PRO A 59 19.11 4.34 -4.21
N PHE A 60 18.34 3.28 -4.47
CA PHE A 60 18.86 1.93 -4.70
C PHE A 60 18.46 1.38 -6.07
N THR A 61 19.42 0.73 -6.72
CA THR A 61 19.20 -0.07 -7.94
C THR A 61 18.72 -1.48 -7.60
N PRO A 62 18.06 -2.20 -8.54
CA PRO A 62 17.74 -3.62 -8.38
C PRO A 62 18.94 -4.46 -7.96
N LYS A 63 20.13 -4.16 -8.51
CA LYS A 63 21.38 -4.86 -8.16
C LYS A 63 21.74 -4.65 -6.69
N GLN A 64 21.70 -3.41 -6.20
CA GLN A 64 21.99 -3.11 -4.80
C GLN A 64 20.97 -3.71 -3.82
N ILE A 65 19.71 -3.85 -4.24
CA ILE A 65 18.65 -4.45 -3.41
C ILE A 65 18.79 -5.97 -3.36
N LEU A 66 18.95 -6.63 -4.52
CA LEU A 66 18.94 -8.08 -4.63
C LEU A 66 20.30 -8.68 -4.25
N SER A 67 21.30 -8.49 -5.08
CA SER A 67 22.65 -9.00 -4.86
C SER A 67 23.56 -8.45 -5.96
N ASP A 68 24.85 -8.34 -5.65
CA ASP A 68 25.86 -8.12 -6.69
C ASP A 68 26.15 -9.38 -7.52
N ASP A 69 25.65 -10.53 -7.08
CA ASP A 69 25.72 -11.81 -7.78
C ASP A 69 24.91 -11.78 -9.08
N VAL A 70 25.59 -12.03 -10.20
CA VAL A 70 25.02 -12.01 -11.54
C VAL A 70 24.03 -13.14 -11.74
N GLU A 71 24.22 -14.29 -11.10
CA GLU A 71 23.31 -15.44 -11.23
C GLU A 71 21.97 -15.15 -10.58
N VAL A 72 21.97 -14.59 -9.37
CA VAL A 72 20.75 -14.16 -8.66
C VAL A 72 19.99 -13.12 -9.48
N ILE A 73 20.68 -12.11 -10.00
CA ILE A 73 20.04 -11.08 -10.85
C ILE A 73 19.47 -11.69 -12.13
N SER A 74 20.17 -12.62 -12.74
CA SER A 74 19.73 -13.28 -13.98
C SER A 74 18.51 -14.16 -13.74
N HIS A 75 18.46 -14.88 -12.61
CA HIS A 75 17.29 -15.66 -12.18
C HIS A 75 16.04 -14.78 -12.12
N PHE A 76 16.09 -13.66 -11.37
CA PHE A 76 14.96 -12.76 -11.25
C PHE A 76 14.59 -12.07 -12.56
N LYS A 77 15.56 -11.68 -13.38
CA LYS A 77 15.29 -11.09 -14.71
C LYS A 77 14.62 -12.08 -15.67
N ASN A 78 15.04 -13.35 -15.64
CA ASN A 78 14.46 -14.36 -16.52
C ASN A 78 13.02 -14.69 -16.11
N LYS A 79 12.74 -14.74 -14.80
CA LYS A 79 11.41 -15.06 -14.27
C LYS A 79 10.45 -13.87 -14.26
N TYR A 80 10.95 -12.67 -13.98
CA TYR A 80 10.19 -11.43 -13.85
C TYR A 80 10.85 -10.29 -14.63
N PRO A 81 10.91 -10.36 -15.98
CA PRO A 81 11.66 -9.40 -16.78
C PRO A 81 11.12 -7.96 -16.67
N ARG A 82 9.80 -7.81 -16.58
CA ARG A 82 9.12 -6.52 -16.72
C ARG A 82 9.50 -5.49 -15.64
N PRO A 83 9.57 -5.81 -14.34
CA PRO A 83 10.08 -4.88 -13.32
C PRO A 83 11.49 -4.35 -13.64
N PHE A 84 12.38 -5.18 -14.18
CA PHE A 84 13.74 -4.77 -14.52
C PHE A 84 13.80 -3.93 -15.79
N ASP A 85 13.00 -4.27 -16.81
CA ASP A 85 12.92 -3.51 -18.06
C ASP A 85 12.37 -2.11 -17.81
N LEU A 86 11.32 -2.01 -16.99
CA LEU A 86 10.76 -0.71 -16.59
C LEU A 86 11.72 0.11 -15.73
N TYR A 87 12.52 -0.54 -14.88
CA TYR A 87 13.54 0.16 -14.11
C TYR A 87 14.68 0.68 -15.01
N SER A 88 15.13 -0.15 -15.96
CA SER A 88 16.31 0.04 -16.81
C SER A 88 16.01 0.77 -18.13
N SER A 89 14.74 1.04 -18.42
CA SER A 89 14.28 1.72 -19.63
C SER A 89 15.15 2.93 -19.98
N LYS A 90 15.52 3.01 -21.26
CA LYS A 90 16.29 4.12 -21.86
C LYS A 90 15.61 5.48 -21.71
N GLU A 91 14.36 5.52 -21.29
CA GLU A 91 13.70 6.72 -20.74
C GLU A 91 13.83 6.72 -19.21
N PRO A 92 14.98 7.14 -18.64
CA PRO A 92 15.37 6.81 -17.26
C PRO A 92 14.52 7.52 -16.19
N ARG A 93 13.58 8.35 -16.66
CA ARG A 93 12.79 9.32 -15.91
C ARG A 93 11.29 8.99 -15.91
N SER A 94 10.91 7.81 -16.39
CA SER A 94 9.52 7.37 -16.38
C SER A 94 9.40 5.89 -16.04
N ILE A 95 8.67 5.59 -14.96
CA ILE A 95 8.32 4.25 -14.54
C ILE A 95 6.84 4.27 -14.15
N PRO A 96 6.04 3.24 -14.51
CA PRO A 96 4.66 3.15 -14.07
C PRO A 96 4.55 3.18 -12.54
N VAL A 97 3.52 3.82 -12.01
CA VAL A 97 3.29 3.88 -10.56
C VAL A 97 2.76 2.53 -10.07
N PRO A 98 3.29 1.96 -8.96
CA PRO A 98 2.72 0.74 -8.38
C PRO A 98 1.29 1.00 -7.89
N ARG A 99 0.41 0.00 -8.03
CA ARG A 99 -1.01 0.12 -7.62
C ARG A 99 -1.21 0.07 -6.11
N ARG A 100 -0.24 -0.49 -5.38
CA ARG A 100 -0.26 -0.69 -3.92
C ARG A 100 1.16 -0.84 -3.35
N GLY A 101 1.28 -0.81 -2.03
CA GLY A 101 2.56 -0.96 -1.32
C GLY A 101 3.07 -2.41 -1.28
N PRO A 102 4.38 -2.63 -1.07
CA PRO A 102 4.96 -3.99 -1.05
C PRO A 102 4.37 -4.92 0.01
N PHE A 103 4.10 -4.42 1.22
CA PHE A 103 3.56 -5.24 2.32
C PHE A 103 2.13 -5.75 2.04
N SER A 104 1.37 -5.05 1.19
CA SER A 104 0.06 -5.51 0.72
C SER A 104 0.19 -6.70 -0.24
N CYS A 105 1.21 -6.74 -1.10
CA CYS A 105 1.52 -7.92 -1.91
C CYS A 105 1.98 -9.10 -1.03
N PHE A 106 2.78 -8.82 0.00
CA PHE A 106 3.22 -9.84 0.96
C PHE A 106 2.03 -10.43 1.73
N LEU A 107 1.11 -9.59 2.23
CA LEU A 107 -0.12 -10.04 2.87
C LEU A 107 -0.94 -10.97 1.95
N ASP A 108 -1.14 -10.60 0.69
CA ASP A 108 -1.88 -11.43 -0.26
C ASP A 108 -1.21 -12.80 -0.47
N MET A 109 0.13 -12.86 -0.47
CA MET A 109 0.88 -14.11 -0.57
C MET A 109 0.60 -15.00 0.64
N VAL A 110 0.74 -14.45 1.85
CA VAL A 110 0.46 -15.17 3.10
C VAL A 110 -0.99 -15.67 3.11
N VAL A 111 -1.97 -14.79 2.89
CA VAL A 111 -3.40 -15.16 2.87
C VAL A 111 -3.70 -16.27 1.85
N HIS A 112 -3.05 -16.25 0.68
CA HIS A 112 -3.24 -17.27 -0.35
C HIS A 112 -2.70 -18.64 0.08
N LEU A 113 -1.55 -18.68 0.76
CA LEU A 113 -0.89 -19.92 1.18
C LEU A 113 -1.51 -20.50 2.45
N THR A 114 -1.77 -19.66 3.45
CA THR A 114 -2.35 -20.07 4.73
C THR A 114 -3.84 -20.37 4.59
N GLY A 115 -4.54 -19.64 3.71
CA GLY A 115 -5.99 -19.70 3.56
C GLY A 115 -6.71 -18.63 4.39
N GLN A 116 -7.68 -17.97 3.76
CA GLN A 116 -8.36 -16.79 4.29
C GLN A 116 -9.06 -16.99 5.65
N ASP A 117 -9.41 -18.20 6.03
CA ASP A 117 -10.08 -18.46 7.31
C ASP A 117 -9.11 -18.63 8.49
N ASN A 118 -7.80 -18.69 8.24
CA ASN A 118 -6.78 -18.93 9.27
C ASN A 118 -6.20 -17.61 9.82
N LYS A 119 -7.07 -16.76 10.39
CA LYS A 119 -6.73 -15.40 10.83
C LYS A 119 -5.54 -15.36 11.79
N GLU A 120 -5.53 -16.21 12.82
CA GLU A 120 -4.48 -16.28 13.82
C GLU A 120 -3.12 -16.63 13.20
N GLU A 121 -3.09 -17.62 12.31
CA GLU A 121 -1.87 -18.05 11.61
C GLU A 121 -1.35 -16.96 10.68
N ILE A 122 -2.23 -16.30 9.90
CA ILE A 122 -1.87 -15.16 9.04
C ILE A 122 -1.22 -14.03 9.86
N ILE A 123 -1.83 -13.65 10.99
CA ILE A 123 -1.29 -12.60 11.86
C ILE A 123 0.07 -13.02 12.43
N GLN A 124 0.20 -14.26 12.88
CA GLN A 124 1.44 -14.79 13.44
C GLN A 124 2.57 -14.83 12.40
N GLU A 125 2.30 -15.25 11.17
CA GLU A 125 3.26 -15.28 10.08
C GLU A 125 3.77 -13.87 9.74
N LEU A 126 2.86 -12.89 9.65
CA LEU A 126 3.22 -11.49 9.44
C LEU A 126 4.06 -10.93 10.59
N GLN A 127 3.72 -11.27 11.85
CA GLN A 127 4.48 -10.85 13.03
C GLN A 127 5.89 -11.44 13.04
N GLN A 128 6.03 -12.73 12.73
CA GLN A 128 7.32 -13.41 12.62
C GLN A 128 8.18 -12.76 11.53
N PHE A 129 7.60 -12.54 10.34
CA PHE A 129 8.27 -11.84 9.26
C PHE A 129 8.71 -10.43 9.67
N ILE A 130 7.83 -9.64 10.29
CA ILE A 130 8.19 -8.30 10.80
C ILE A 130 9.35 -8.37 11.82
N GLY A 131 9.43 -9.43 12.61
CA GLY A 131 10.51 -9.69 13.57
C GLY A 131 11.89 -9.84 12.92
N THR A 132 11.97 -10.30 11.67
CA THR A 132 13.25 -10.47 10.95
C THR A 132 13.76 -9.17 10.34
N LEU A 133 12.89 -8.17 10.17
CA LEU A 133 13.19 -6.93 9.46
C LEU A 133 13.88 -5.88 10.35
N LYS A 134 14.74 -5.04 9.76
CA LYS A 134 15.51 -3.98 10.42
C LYS A 134 14.77 -2.64 10.50
N GLY A 135 15.11 -1.85 11.51
CA GLY A 135 14.57 -0.51 11.77
C GLY A 135 13.73 -0.45 13.04
N SER A 136 13.50 0.76 13.54
CA SER A 136 12.69 0.99 14.74
C SER A 136 11.22 0.65 14.50
N VAL A 137 10.49 0.27 15.56
CA VAL A 137 9.06 -0.13 15.49
C VAL A 137 8.17 0.89 14.76
N ASN A 138 8.52 2.18 14.82
CA ASN A 138 7.72 3.26 14.22
C ASN A 138 8.22 3.71 12.84
N GLU A 139 9.44 3.32 12.45
CA GLU A 139 10.09 3.80 11.22
C GLU A 139 10.61 2.66 10.34
N LYS A 140 10.24 1.42 10.66
CA LYS A 140 10.60 0.22 9.91
C LYS A 140 10.16 0.33 8.45
N PRO A 141 11.10 0.45 7.49
CA PRO A 141 10.74 0.63 6.08
C PRO A 141 9.99 -0.57 5.53
N LEU A 142 9.04 -0.32 4.63
CA LEU A 142 8.25 -1.32 3.90
C LEU A 142 7.34 -2.19 4.78
N VAL A 143 7.16 -1.84 6.06
CA VAL A 143 6.32 -2.59 6.99
C VAL A 143 5.04 -1.82 7.32
N SER A 144 3.93 -2.55 7.35
CA SER A 144 2.66 -2.07 7.85
C SER A 144 2.59 -2.25 9.35
N ARG A 145 2.02 -1.26 10.06
CA ARG A 145 1.84 -1.36 11.52
C ARG A 145 0.59 -2.14 11.90
N THR A 146 -0.45 -2.04 11.09
CA THR A 146 -1.73 -2.66 11.40
C THR A 146 -2.23 -3.51 10.25
N ILE A 147 -2.98 -4.54 10.61
CA ILE A 147 -3.79 -5.38 9.72
C ILE A 147 -5.25 -5.20 10.10
N CYS A 148 -6.14 -5.18 9.13
CA CYS A 148 -7.58 -5.13 9.33
C CYS A 148 -8.24 -6.34 8.69
N VAL A 149 -9.19 -6.93 9.40
CA VAL A 149 -9.95 -8.11 8.99
C VAL A 149 -11.42 -7.72 8.88
N SER A 150 -11.93 -7.73 7.65
CA SER A 150 -13.32 -7.46 7.32
C SER A 150 -14.04 -8.73 6.94
N GLN A 151 -15.25 -8.92 7.46
CA GLN A 151 -16.04 -10.13 7.23
C GLN A 151 -17.53 -9.80 7.25
N SER A 152 -18.28 -10.43 6.34
CA SER A 152 -19.74 -10.43 6.37
C SER A 152 -20.24 -11.15 7.61
N ARG A 153 -21.26 -10.65 8.31
CA ARG A 153 -21.88 -11.39 9.43
C ARG A 153 -22.78 -12.55 8.99
N SER A 154 -22.93 -12.78 7.68
CA SER A 154 -23.64 -13.93 7.14
C SER A 154 -22.94 -15.25 7.52
N PRO A 155 -23.68 -16.33 7.83
CA PRO A 155 -23.08 -17.65 8.06
C PRO A 155 -22.23 -18.12 6.88
N GLY A 156 -21.07 -18.72 7.16
CA GLY A 156 -20.16 -19.26 6.13
C GLY A 156 -19.42 -18.19 5.31
N SER A 157 -19.43 -16.93 5.75
CA SER A 157 -18.66 -15.88 5.10
C SER A 157 -17.16 -16.04 5.35
N VAL A 158 -16.37 -15.60 4.39
CA VAL A 158 -14.91 -15.63 4.45
C VAL A 158 -14.35 -14.28 4.91
N ARG A 159 -13.10 -14.28 5.37
CA ARG A 159 -12.41 -13.08 5.85
C ARG A 159 -11.62 -12.40 4.74
N TYR A 160 -11.63 -11.07 4.76
CA TYR A 160 -10.87 -10.22 3.86
C TYR A 160 -9.89 -9.39 4.65
N TYR A 161 -8.65 -9.34 4.16
CA TYR A 161 -7.54 -8.71 4.86
C TYR A 161 -7.10 -7.44 4.16
N GLY A 162 -6.55 -6.51 4.94
CA GLY A 162 -5.86 -5.33 4.42
C GLY A 162 -4.85 -4.83 5.42
N VAL A 163 -3.88 -4.04 4.96
CA VAL A 163 -2.80 -3.52 5.81
C VAL A 163 -2.65 -2.02 5.66
N SER A 164 -2.15 -1.36 6.71
CA SER A 164 -1.87 0.07 6.65
C SER A 164 -0.75 0.39 5.65
N MET A 165 -0.75 1.57 5.03
CA MET A 165 0.25 1.95 4.04
C MET A 165 1.69 1.97 4.59
N SER A 166 2.53 1.08 4.06
CA SER A 166 3.91 0.83 4.47
C SER A 166 4.93 1.75 3.78
N ALA A 167 4.77 3.08 3.94
CA ALA A 167 5.68 4.05 3.33
C ALA A 167 6.13 5.14 4.32
N ASN A 168 7.44 5.28 4.54
CA ASN A 168 8.00 6.14 5.59
C ASN A 168 7.87 7.65 5.32
N ALA A 169 7.56 8.05 4.09
CA ALA A 169 7.46 9.45 3.71
C ALA A 169 6.05 9.83 3.24
N ALA A 170 5.54 10.98 3.72
CA ALA A 170 4.20 11.47 3.41
C ALA A 170 3.89 11.54 1.91
N ARG A 171 4.86 11.95 1.07
CA ARG A 171 4.69 11.98 -0.39
C ARG A 171 4.55 10.58 -1.00
N ARG A 172 5.37 9.62 -0.53
CA ARG A 172 5.30 8.21 -1.00
C ARG A 172 3.95 7.60 -0.62
N LYS A 173 3.48 7.85 0.61
CA LYS A 173 2.14 7.46 1.09
C LYS A 173 1.04 8.00 0.19
N LYS A 174 1.02 9.31 -0.09
CA LYS A 174 0.01 9.92 -0.97
C LYS A 174 -0.02 9.26 -2.35
N VAL A 175 1.14 9.05 -2.97
CA VAL A 175 1.23 8.36 -4.28
C VAL A 175 0.59 6.97 -4.22
N LEU A 176 0.92 6.15 -3.22
CA LEU A 176 0.36 4.80 -3.08
C LEU A 176 -1.15 4.80 -2.77
N ILE A 177 -1.62 5.73 -1.93
CA ILE A 177 -3.05 5.91 -1.63
C ILE A 177 -3.80 6.28 -2.92
N GLY A 178 -3.32 7.30 -3.65
CA GLY A 178 -3.95 7.73 -4.89
C GLY A 178 -3.92 6.64 -5.97
N ALA A 179 -2.82 5.90 -6.09
CA ALA A 179 -2.73 4.76 -6.98
C ALA A 179 -3.70 3.64 -6.60
N SER A 180 -3.90 3.40 -5.30
CA SER A 180 -4.85 2.42 -4.79
C SER A 180 -6.28 2.82 -5.15
N CYS A 181 -6.68 4.08 -4.93
CA CYS A 181 -7.99 4.59 -5.36
C CYS A 181 -8.23 4.40 -6.86
N LEU A 182 -7.22 4.67 -7.69
CA LEU A 182 -7.38 4.67 -9.14
C LEU A 182 -7.37 3.26 -9.74
N ARG A 183 -6.69 2.28 -9.11
CA ARG A 183 -6.36 1.00 -9.76
C ARG A 183 -6.54 -0.28 -8.93
N LYS A 184 -6.72 -0.19 -7.60
CA LYS A 184 -6.79 -1.38 -6.74
C LYS A 184 -8.07 -1.44 -5.92
N TRP A 185 -8.52 -0.34 -5.34
CA TRP A 185 -9.64 -0.37 -4.41
C TRP A 185 -11.00 -0.46 -5.10
N ASP A 186 -11.97 -1.11 -4.45
CA ASP A 186 -13.39 -1.03 -4.85
C ASP A 186 -13.84 0.41 -4.93
N SER A 187 -14.74 0.72 -5.86
CA SER A 187 -15.18 2.08 -6.11
C SER A 187 -15.78 2.76 -4.88
N TYR A 188 -16.48 2.04 -3.99
CA TYR A 188 -17.06 2.66 -2.78
C TYR A 188 -15.97 3.14 -1.81
N VAL A 189 -14.92 2.34 -1.64
CA VAL A 189 -13.77 2.71 -0.80
C VAL A 189 -12.95 3.80 -1.47
N ALA A 190 -12.68 3.66 -2.77
CA ALA A 190 -11.92 4.65 -3.54
C ALA A 190 -12.61 6.01 -3.50
N ASP A 191 -13.93 6.05 -3.74
CA ASP A 191 -14.73 7.27 -3.74
C ASP A 191 -14.74 7.93 -2.35
N ALA A 192 -14.88 7.14 -1.27
CA ALA A 192 -14.75 7.66 0.09
C ALA A 192 -13.39 8.36 0.30
N VAL A 193 -12.28 7.70 -0.08
CA VAL A 193 -10.94 8.29 0.07
C VAL A 193 -10.75 9.52 -0.83
N MET A 194 -11.24 9.48 -2.08
CA MET A 194 -11.16 10.60 -3.03
C MET A 194 -11.87 11.87 -2.53
N THR A 195 -12.89 11.73 -1.68
CA THR A 195 -13.56 12.84 -1.00
C THR A 195 -12.59 13.75 -0.26
N PHE A 196 -11.56 13.16 0.37
CA PHE A 196 -10.59 13.89 1.19
C PHE A 196 -9.20 14.00 0.55
N TYR A 197 -8.94 13.27 -0.53
CA TYR A 197 -7.61 13.20 -1.14
C TYR A 197 -7.12 14.59 -1.57
N PRO A 198 -5.84 14.98 -1.37
CA PRO A 198 -5.37 16.33 -1.66
C PRO A 198 -5.61 16.73 -3.13
N GLU A 199 -5.91 18.00 -3.35
CA GLU A 199 -5.93 18.60 -4.69
C GLU A 199 -4.55 19.14 -5.06
N ARG A 200 -4.32 19.36 -6.36
CA ARG A 200 -3.03 19.87 -6.85
C ARG A 200 -2.72 21.22 -6.18
N GLY A 201 -1.51 21.32 -5.61
CA GLY A 201 -1.05 22.52 -4.91
C GLY A 201 -1.50 22.62 -3.45
N THR A 202 -2.28 21.67 -2.95
CA THR A 202 -2.67 21.60 -1.54
C THR A 202 -1.77 20.63 -0.76
N GLU A 203 -1.45 20.98 0.49
CA GLU A 203 -0.61 20.13 1.34
C GLU A 203 -1.41 19.10 2.13
N GLY A 204 -2.67 19.40 2.48
CA GLY A 204 -3.50 18.60 3.38
C GLY A 204 -4.53 17.72 2.66
N PHE A 205 -5.00 16.70 3.37
CA PHE A 205 -6.25 16.04 3.02
C PHE A 205 -7.41 16.90 3.51
N ALA A 206 -8.38 17.19 2.65
CA ALA A 206 -9.51 18.05 2.95
C ALA A 206 -10.74 17.60 2.16
N ARG A 207 -11.92 17.70 2.78
CA ARG A 207 -13.19 17.33 2.16
C ARG A 207 -13.48 18.23 0.96
N LYS A 208 -13.79 17.63 -0.18
CA LYS A 208 -14.21 18.34 -1.38
C LYS A 208 -15.62 18.87 -1.22
N THR A 209 -15.86 20.08 -1.72
CA THR A 209 -17.19 20.69 -1.75
C THR A 209 -18.04 20.20 -2.93
N TYR A 210 -17.42 19.59 -3.94
CA TYR A 210 -18.06 19.16 -5.19
C TYR A 210 -18.28 17.65 -5.31
N PHE A 211 -17.80 16.87 -4.34
CA PHE A 211 -17.87 15.41 -4.37
C PHE A 211 -17.82 14.83 -2.96
N ASP A 212 -18.73 13.92 -2.68
CA ASP A 212 -18.80 13.15 -1.44
C ASP A 212 -19.09 11.68 -1.73
N GLY A 213 -18.02 10.90 -1.69
CA GLY A 213 -18.01 9.45 -1.83
C GLY A 213 -18.06 8.69 -0.51
N THR A 214 -18.27 9.36 0.64
CA THR A 214 -18.25 8.68 1.95
C THR A 214 -19.38 7.66 2.05
N ILE A 215 -19.11 6.58 2.78
CA ILE A 215 -20.05 5.47 2.97
C ILE A 215 -20.28 5.22 4.46
N GLN A 216 -21.38 4.52 4.76
CA GLN A 216 -21.68 4.03 6.11
C GLN A 216 -21.67 2.51 6.05
N VAL A 217 -20.63 1.89 6.61
CA VAL A 217 -20.51 0.44 6.69
C VAL A 217 -21.48 -0.07 7.78
N PRO A 218 -22.50 -0.87 7.42
CA PRO A 218 -23.51 -1.30 8.38
C PRO A 218 -22.93 -2.37 9.32
N GLU A 219 -22.69 -2.01 10.58
CA GLU A 219 -22.11 -2.89 11.60
C GLU A 219 -22.96 -4.15 11.86
N GLN A 220 -24.26 -4.10 11.56
CA GLN A 220 -25.17 -5.23 11.64
C GLN A 220 -24.88 -6.30 10.58
N HIS A 221 -24.15 -5.95 9.51
CA HIS A 221 -23.83 -6.85 8.40
C HIS A 221 -22.35 -7.06 8.18
N VAL A 222 -21.50 -6.16 8.68
CA VAL A 222 -20.05 -6.21 8.49
C VAL A 222 -19.35 -6.10 9.82
N ARG A 223 -18.40 -7.01 10.05
CA ARG A 223 -17.38 -6.89 11.09
C ARG A 223 -16.11 -6.38 10.43
N CYS A 224 -15.48 -5.36 11.01
CA CYS A 224 -14.23 -4.77 10.53
C CYS A 224 -13.36 -4.49 11.75
N GLU A 225 -12.31 -5.29 11.96
CA GLU A 225 -11.46 -5.21 13.15
C GLU A 225 -10.00 -5.04 12.78
N THR A 226 -9.35 -4.09 13.42
CA THR A 226 -7.94 -3.78 13.19
C THR A 226 -7.09 -4.29 14.35
N PHE A 227 -5.93 -4.86 14.04
CA PHE A 227 -4.95 -5.38 15.00
C PHE A 227 -3.59 -4.70 14.76
N ASP A 228 -2.85 -4.44 15.83
CA ASP A 228 -1.45 -3.99 15.74
C ASP A 228 -0.52 -5.19 15.51
N LEU A 229 0.30 -5.13 14.46
CA LEU A 229 1.19 -6.21 14.05
C LEU A 229 2.46 -6.32 14.91
N TYR A 230 2.63 -5.49 15.95
CA TYR A 230 3.76 -5.62 16.88
C TYR A 230 3.38 -6.27 18.21
N ASN A 231 2.15 -6.05 18.68
CA ASN A 231 1.69 -6.57 19.98
C ASN A 231 0.38 -7.37 19.91
N GLY A 232 -0.24 -7.47 18.73
CA GLY A 232 -1.48 -8.22 18.50
C GLY A 232 -2.75 -7.55 19.06
N GLU A 233 -2.64 -6.38 19.68
CA GLU A 233 -3.77 -5.73 20.32
C GLU A 233 -4.79 -5.21 19.29
N VAL A 234 -6.07 -5.30 19.65
CA VAL A 234 -7.16 -4.69 18.87
C VAL A 234 -7.02 -3.18 18.92
N LYS A 235 -7.14 -2.55 17.75
CA LYS A 235 -7.11 -1.10 17.60
C LYS A 235 -8.47 -0.56 17.15
N PRO A 236 -9.06 0.38 17.90
CA PRO A 236 -10.22 1.11 17.42
C PRO A 236 -9.91 1.90 16.15
N PRO A 237 -10.90 2.15 15.28
CA PRO A 237 -10.75 3.00 14.10
C PRO A 237 -10.21 4.39 14.46
N CYS A 238 -9.51 5.03 13.53
CA CYS A 238 -9.14 6.44 13.68
C CYS A 238 -10.28 7.36 13.20
N LYS A 239 -10.22 8.66 13.55
CA LYS A 239 -11.20 9.66 13.13
C LYS A 239 -11.40 9.68 11.61
N SER A 240 -10.33 9.51 10.84
CA SER A 240 -10.40 9.48 9.37
C SER A 240 -11.13 8.25 8.85
N CYS A 241 -10.98 7.08 9.48
CA CYS A 241 -11.74 5.89 9.10
C CYS A 241 -13.22 6.02 9.45
N HIS A 242 -13.54 6.68 10.57
CA HIS A 242 -14.91 7.05 10.91
C HIS A 242 -15.52 7.99 9.85
N GLU A 243 -14.83 9.04 9.46
CA GLU A 243 -15.32 9.99 8.45
C GLU A 243 -15.43 9.38 7.04
N LEU A 244 -14.60 8.40 6.69
CA LEU A 244 -14.67 7.70 5.39
C LEU A 244 -15.80 6.67 5.33
N PHE A 245 -15.91 5.86 6.38
CA PHE A 245 -16.62 4.58 6.34
C PHE A 245 -17.71 4.46 7.40
N GLY A 246 -17.89 5.44 8.28
CA GLY A 246 -18.90 5.41 9.33
C GLY A 246 -18.60 4.45 10.49
N LEU A 247 -17.35 3.97 10.63
CA LEU A 247 -17.00 3.01 11.68
C LEU A 247 -17.17 3.64 13.07
N THR A 248 -17.84 2.94 14.00
CA THR A 248 -18.04 3.43 15.36
C THR A 248 -16.85 3.15 16.27
N GLY A 249 -16.90 3.63 17.52
CA GLY A 249 -15.87 3.37 18.53
C GLY A 249 -14.50 3.99 18.22
N HIS A 250 -14.45 5.03 17.38
CA HIS A 250 -13.20 5.60 16.90
C HIS A 250 -12.45 6.40 17.96
N THR A 251 -11.14 6.52 17.77
CA THR A 251 -10.29 7.42 18.56
C THR A 251 -10.30 8.84 17.98
N GLY A 252 -9.89 9.82 18.77
CA GLY A 252 -9.61 11.18 18.27
C GLY A 252 -8.38 11.30 17.36
N ARG A 253 -7.60 10.22 17.15
CA ARG A 253 -6.39 10.24 16.32
C ARG A 253 -6.77 10.41 14.85
N VAL A 254 -6.00 11.24 14.14
CA VAL A 254 -6.18 11.51 12.71
C VAL A 254 -4.99 10.93 11.96
N ASN A 255 -5.28 10.05 10.99
CA ASN A 255 -4.29 9.54 10.04
C ASN A 255 -4.60 10.11 8.65
N PRO A 256 -3.67 10.10 7.69
CA PRO A 256 -4.01 10.43 6.31
C PRO A 256 -5.17 9.53 5.81
N TYR A 257 -6.16 10.11 5.14
CA TYR A 257 -7.31 9.36 4.63
C TYR A 257 -6.83 8.29 3.63
N GLY A 258 -7.31 7.05 3.80
CA GLY A 258 -6.86 5.89 3.03
C GLY A 258 -5.54 5.25 3.52
N ASN A 259 -4.87 5.78 4.55
CA ASN A 259 -3.63 5.18 5.06
C ASN A 259 -3.87 3.89 5.87
N CYS A 260 -5.02 3.78 6.55
CA CYS A 260 -5.26 2.72 7.52
C CYS A 260 -5.71 1.43 6.83
N ALA A 261 -5.51 0.30 7.54
CA ALA A 261 -5.74 -1.04 7.02
C ALA A 261 -7.21 -1.31 6.64
N GLU A 262 -8.16 -0.59 7.24
CA GLU A 262 -9.60 -0.68 6.96
C GLU A 262 -9.92 -0.40 5.50
N ALA A 263 -9.20 0.52 4.85
CA ALA A 263 -9.46 0.87 3.44
C ALA A 263 -9.23 -0.33 2.53
N GLU A 264 -8.08 -0.99 2.65
CA GLU A 264 -7.77 -2.17 1.85
C GLU A 264 -8.65 -3.36 2.23
N SER A 265 -8.89 -3.58 3.52
CA SER A 265 -9.70 -4.70 4.01
C SER A 265 -11.17 -4.62 3.53
N LEU A 266 -11.80 -3.45 3.68
CA LEU A 266 -13.17 -3.21 3.19
C LEU A 266 -13.24 -3.27 1.66
N SER A 267 -12.21 -2.77 0.97
CA SER A 267 -12.13 -2.86 -0.48
C SER A 267 -12.14 -4.33 -0.94
N ASN A 268 -11.30 -5.16 -0.32
CA ASN A 268 -11.22 -6.58 -0.65
C ASN A 268 -12.56 -7.29 -0.34
N LEU A 269 -13.22 -6.96 0.79
CA LEU A 269 -14.57 -7.44 1.12
C LEU A 269 -15.59 -7.07 0.04
N PHE A 270 -15.63 -5.81 -0.42
CA PHE A 270 -16.61 -5.38 -1.41
C PHE A 270 -16.36 -5.94 -2.82
N GLN A 271 -15.10 -6.24 -3.15
CA GLN A 271 -14.73 -6.94 -4.38
C GLN A 271 -15.15 -8.41 -4.33
N GLY A 272 -14.90 -9.09 -3.21
CA GLY A 272 -15.18 -10.51 -3.04
C GLY A 272 -16.64 -10.84 -2.73
N ASP A 273 -17.32 -10.00 -1.95
CA ASP A 273 -18.74 -10.15 -1.57
C ASP A 273 -19.56 -8.95 -2.03
N LYS A 274 -19.98 -9.01 -3.29
CA LYS A 274 -20.87 -7.99 -3.91
C LYS A 274 -22.24 -7.91 -3.21
N ALA A 275 -22.68 -8.96 -2.51
CA ALA A 275 -23.94 -8.93 -1.79
C ALA A 275 -23.85 -8.02 -0.56
N VAL A 276 -22.72 -8.08 0.17
CA VAL A 276 -22.42 -7.12 1.24
C VAL A 276 -22.28 -5.71 0.68
N ARG A 277 -21.57 -5.53 -0.44
CA ARG A 277 -21.44 -4.20 -1.06
C ARG A 277 -22.80 -3.56 -1.36
N ARG A 278 -23.78 -4.34 -1.85
CA ARG A 278 -25.15 -3.86 -2.12
C ARG A 278 -25.96 -3.47 -0.88
N LYS A 279 -25.53 -3.89 0.33
CA LYS A 279 -26.16 -3.48 1.60
C LYS A 279 -25.62 -2.16 2.12
N VAL A 280 -24.50 -1.67 1.57
CA VAL A 280 -23.96 -0.34 1.88
C VAL A 280 -24.76 0.66 1.07
N LEU A 281 -25.25 1.71 1.73
CA LEU A 281 -25.95 2.79 1.05
C LEU A 281 -25.03 3.42 -0.01
N PRO A 282 -25.55 3.74 -1.21
CA PRO A 282 -24.75 4.43 -2.21
C PRO A 282 -24.27 5.78 -1.64
N PRO A 283 -23.04 6.20 -1.96
CA PRO A 283 -22.52 7.46 -1.47
C PRO A 283 -23.36 8.65 -1.97
N PRO A 284 -23.35 9.80 -1.26
CA PRO A 284 -24.10 10.99 -1.66
C PRO A 284 -23.82 11.46 -3.10
N GLY A 285 -22.59 11.26 -3.58
CA GLY A 285 -22.21 11.46 -4.98
C GLY A 285 -21.63 12.84 -5.28
N GLY A 286 -21.93 13.37 -6.47
CA GLY A 286 -21.35 14.60 -7.00
C GLY A 286 -20.45 14.35 -8.23
N ASP A 287 -19.52 15.26 -8.50
CA ASP A 287 -18.65 15.18 -9.68
C ASP A 287 -17.48 14.19 -9.46
N ARG A 288 -17.82 12.90 -9.49
CA ARG A 288 -16.86 11.80 -9.35
C ARG A 288 -15.75 11.86 -10.40
N ALA A 289 -16.11 12.21 -11.64
CA ALA A 289 -15.16 12.29 -12.74
C ALA A 289 -14.11 13.38 -12.48
N ARG A 290 -14.52 14.53 -11.92
CA ARG A 290 -13.57 15.56 -11.47
C ARG A 290 -12.72 15.07 -10.31
N ALA A 291 -13.29 14.42 -9.31
CA ALA A 291 -12.52 13.88 -8.18
C ALA A 291 -11.42 12.91 -8.65
N GLU A 292 -11.77 11.98 -9.55
CA GLU A 292 -10.84 11.02 -10.14
C GLU A 292 -9.72 11.70 -10.94
N ARG A 293 -10.07 12.68 -11.80
CA ARG A 293 -9.09 13.49 -12.54
C ARG A 293 -8.15 14.22 -11.59
N THR A 294 -8.66 14.85 -10.54
CA THR A 294 -7.85 15.58 -9.56
C THR A 294 -6.91 14.66 -8.78
N VAL A 295 -7.34 13.44 -8.45
CA VAL A 295 -6.45 12.44 -7.84
C VAL A 295 -5.35 12.04 -8.81
N ASN A 296 -5.67 11.76 -10.08
CA ASN A 296 -4.69 11.42 -11.12
C ASN A 296 -3.66 12.55 -11.31
N ASP A 297 -4.12 13.80 -11.47
CA ASP A 297 -3.25 14.96 -11.64
C ASP A 297 -2.34 15.19 -10.42
N THR A 298 -2.86 14.95 -9.22
CA THR A 298 -2.08 15.08 -7.98
C THR A 298 -1.03 13.98 -7.88
N VAL A 299 -1.38 12.72 -8.16
CA VAL A 299 -0.42 11.60 -8.21
C VAL A 299 0.67 11.90 -9.25
N ARG A 300 0.29 12.35 -10.44
CA ARG A 300 1.22 12.75 -11.51
C ARG A 300 2.16 13.86 -11.06
N SER A 301 1.63 14.89 -10.40
CA SER A 301 2.42 16.01 -9.86
C SER A 301 3.39 15.54 -8.77
N LEU A 302 2.95 14.66 -7.87
CA LEU A 302 3.80 14.10 -6.81
C LEU A 302 4.94 13.27 -7.39
N VAL A 303 4.64 12.41 -8.38
CA VAL A 303 5.65 11.58 -9.06
C VAL A 303 6.70 12.44 -9.76
N ARG A 304 6.28 13.47 -10.51
CA ARG A 304 7.18 14.43 -11.17
C ARG A 304 8.03 15.25 -10.21
N SER A 305 7.66 15.30 -8.93
CA SER A 305 8.43 16.03 -7.90
C SER A 305 9.64 15.23 -7.37
N PHE A 306 9.71 13.92 -7.63
CA PHE A 306 10.87 13.12 -7.25
C PHE A 306 12.00 13.35 -8.23
N LYS A 307 13.21 13.68 -7.77
CA LYS A 307 14.37 13.92 -8.66
C LYS A 307 14.64 12.76 -9.63
N ALA A 308 14.31 11.53 -9.23
CA ALA A 308 14.46 10.34 -10.05
C ALA A 308 13.43 10.20 -11.18
N PHE A 309 12.32 10.96 -11.15
CA PHE A 309 11.24 10.93 -12.14
C PHE A 309 10.88 12.34 -12.59
N ASN A 310 10.99 12.62 -13.89
CA ASN A 310 10.51 13.89 -14.44
C ASN A 310 9.55 13.71 -15.63
N LYS A 311 9.18 12.47 -15.97
CA LYS A 311 8.18 12.14 -16.97
C LYS A 311 7.16 11.16 -16.40
N TRP A 312 5.89 11.40 -16.71
CA TRP A 312 4.81 10.44 -16.48
C TRP A 312 4.76 9.47 -17.68
N THR A 313 4.74 8.16 -17.44
CA THR A 313 4.78 7.14 -18.50
C THR A 313 3.36 6.85 -18.95
N GLY A 314 3.16 6.83 -20.27
CA GLY A 314 2.00 6.19 -20.90
C GLY A 314 0.78 7.10 -21.14
N GLY A 315 0.04 6.73 -22.20
CA GLY A 315 -1.39 7.01 -22.35
C GLY A 315 -2.19 6.26 -21.29
N GLU A 316 -3.30 5.60 -21.65
CA GLU A 316 -4.24 4.96 -20.69
C GLU A 316 -3.53 4.18 -19.56
N GLY A 317 -3.45 4.78 -18.37
CA GLY A 317 -2.96 4.11 -17.17
C GLY A 317 -1.87 4.87 -16.43
N GLY A 318 -0.60 4.80 -16.85
CA GLY A 318 0.55 5.25 -16.05
C GLY A 318 0.75 4.51 -14.72
N PHE A 319 0.05 3.39 -14.55
CA PHE A 319 0.16 2.49 -13.41
C PHE A 319 0.64 1.11 -13.85
N TYR A 320 1.33 0.42 -12.96
CA TYR A 320 1.83 -0.93 -13.19
C TYR A 320 0.70 -1.96 -13.24
N THR A 321 0.78 -2.90 -14.17
CA THR A 321 -0.08 -4.07 -14.22
C THR A 321 0.82 -5.30 -14.14
N PRO A 322 0.78 -6.08 -13.06
CA PRO A 322 1.57 -7.30 -12.93
C PRO A 322 1.25 -8.32 -14.01
N GLN A 323 2.20 -9.21 -14.32
CA GLN A 323 2.06 -10.27 -15.34
C GLN A 323 1.97 -11.67 -14.74
#